data_AF-A0A950UMB8-F1
#
_entry.id   AF-A0A950UMB8-F1
#
_cell.length_a   1.000
_cell.length_b   1.000
_cell.length_c   1.000
_cell.angle_alpha   90.00
_cell.angle_beta   90.00
_cell.angle_gamma   90.00
#
_symmetry.space_group_name_H-M   'P 1'
#
loop_
_entity.id
_entity.type
_entity.pdbx_description
1 polymer ?
#
loop_
_entity_poly.entity_id
_entity_poly.type
_entity_poly.pdbx_seq_one_letter_code
_entity_poly.pdbx_strand_id
1 'polypeptide(L)' 'MSKGPLDKAADAVKKTVDDVRDTAHEAGHRSNAEAERAKRDTLGDAMTPGEKAGSAVNEAKERVQAEYDKGKRDLRDKK' A
#
# COMPACT_ATOMS: atom_id res chain seq x y z
N MET A 1 -19.99 -12.02 28.11
CA MET A 1 -21.17 -11.24 27.67
C MET A 1 -21.16 -11.23 26.15
N SER A 2 -22.24 -11.67 25.51
CA SER A 2 -22.33 -11.66 24.04
C SER A 2 -22.54 -10.23 23.56
N LYS A 3 -21.78 -9.78 22.56
CA LYS A 3 -21.90 -8.44 21.98
C LYS A 3 -23.32 -8.20 21.47
N GLY A 4 -23.88 -7.05 21.81
CA GLY A 4 -25.22 -6.65 21.35
C GLY A 4 -25.25 -6.41 19.84
N PRO A 5 -26.44 -6.37 19.22
CA PRO A 5 -26.57 -6.10 17.78
C PRO A 5 -25.95 -4.77 17.35
N LEU A 6 -25.97 -3.75 18.22
CA LEU A 6 -25.32 -2.46 17.99
C LEU A 6 -23.78 -2.55 17.98
N ASP A 7 -23.19 -3.35 18.88
CA ASP A 7 -21.74 -3.57 18.92
C ASP A 7 -21.26 -4.27 17.63
N LYS A 8 -22.04 -5.23 17.13
CA LYS A 8 -21.73 -5.92 15.86
C LYS A 8 -21.82 -4.98 14.66
N ALA A 9 -22.80 -4.07 14.64
CA ALA A 9 -22.93 -3.07 13.59
C ALA A 9 -21.76 -2.08 13.62
N ALA A 10 -21.36 -1.61 14.81
CA ALA A 10 -20.19 -0.74 14.98
C ALA A 10 -18.88 -1.43 14.54
N ASP A 11 -18.69 -2.70 14.90
CA ASP A 11 -17.53 -3.50 14.47
C ASP A 11 -17.49 -3.67 12.94
N ALA A 12 -18.64 -3.88 12.30
CA ALA A 12 -18.72 -4.02 10.83
C ALA A 12 -18.39 -2.72 10.08
N VAL A 13 -18.88 -1.58 10.58
CA VAL A 13 -18.56 -0.25 10.02
C VAL A 13 -17.07 0.03 10.20
N LYS A 14 -16.52 -0.23 11.38
CA LYS A 14 -15.10 -0.03 11.66
C LYS A 14 -14.23 -0.88 10.74
N LYS A 15 -14.56 -2.17 10.58
CA LYS A 15 -13.86 -3.05 9.64
C LYS A 15 -13.88 -2.49 8.22
N THR A 16 -15.03 -2.02 7.75
CA THR A 16 -15.16 -1.44 6.40
C THR A 16 -14.27 -0.21 6.22
N VAL A 17 -14.22 0.68 7.21
CA VAL A 17 -13.36 1.87 7.18
C VAL A 17 -11.88 1.48 7.16
N ASP A 18 -11.49 0.52 8.00
CA ASP A 18 -10.11 0.03 8.05
C ASP A 18 -9.71 -0.62 6.71
N ASP A 19 -10.59 -1.43 6.10
CA ASP A 19 -10.36 -2.07 4.81
C ASP A 19 -10.18 -1.06 3.66
N VAL A 20 -10.97 0.02 3.66
CA VAL A 20 -10.83 1.12 2.69
C VAL A 20 -9.49 1.83 2.88
N ARG A 21 -9.12 2.12 4.13
CA ARG A 21 -7.85 2.78 4.45
C ARG A 21 -6.65 1.94 3.99
N ASP A 22 -6.67 0.64 4.25
CA ASP A 22 -5.59 -0.25 3.83
C ASP A 22 -5.50 -0.32 2.31
N THR A 23 -6.64 -0.44 1.63
CA THR A 23 -6.69 -0.47 0.16
C THR A 23 -6.14 0.82 -0.44
N ALA A 24 -6.45 1.97 0.16
CA ALA A 24 -5.92 3.26 -0.28
C ALA A 24 -4.40 3.38 -0.07
N HIS A 25 -3.88 2.90 1.07
CA HIS A 25 -2.45 2.85 1.34
C HIS A 25 -1.71 1.95 0.35
N GLU A 26 -2.23 0.73 0.14
CA GLU A 26 -1.65 -0.23 -0.82
C GLU A 26 -1.64 0.35 -2.24
N ALA A 27 -2.74 0.99 -2.65
CA ALA A 27 -2.84 1.65 -3.94
C ALA A 27 -1.87 2.83 -4.08
N GLY A 28 -1.68 3.63 -3.03
CA GLY A 28 -0.72 4.73 -3.01
C GLY A 28 0.73 4.26 -3.14
N HIS A 29 1.10 3.19 -2.45
CA HIS A 29 2.43 2.60 -2.58
C HIS A 29 2.65 2.00 -3.98
N ARG A 30 1.64 1.31 -4.55
CA ARG A 30 1.74 0.82 -5.93
C ARG A 30 1.85 1.94 -6.95
N SER A 31 1.09 3.02 -6.80
CA SER A 31 1.15 4.16 -7.73
C SER A 31 2.48 4.90 -7.65
N ASN A 32 3.07 5.05 -6.45
CA ASN A 32 4.40 5.62 -6.30
C ASN A 32 5.48 4.75 -6.96
N ALA A 33 5.40 3.43 -6.80
CA ALA A 33 6.30 2.49 -7.47
C ALA A 33 6.21 2.62 -9.00
N GLU A 34 4.99 2.70 -9.55
CA GLU A 34 4.76 2.92 -10.97
C GLU A 34 5.25 4.29 -11.43
N ALA A 35 5.08 5.34 -10.64
CA ALA A 35 5.55 6.68 -10.95
C ALA A 35 7.08 6.74 -11.04
N GLU A 36 7.79 6.06 -10.13
CA GLU A 36 9.25 5.94 -10.20
C GLU A 36 9.71 5.20 -11.45
N ARG A 37 9.00 4.13 -11.83
CA ARG A 37 9.27 3.41 -13.07
C ARG A 37 9.01 4.28 -14.30
N ALA A 38 7.87 4.98 -14.33
CA ALA A 38 7.51 5.89 -15.42
C ALA A 38 8.47 7.08 -15.54
N LYS A 39 8.99 7.62 -14.43
CA LYS A 39 10.06 8.62 -14.45
C LYS A 39 11.31 8.08 -15.13
N ARG A 40 11.72 6.86 -14.82
CA ARG A 40 12.88 6.23 -15.50
C ARG A 40 12.62 5.94 -16.97
N ASP A 41 11.40 5.57 -17.34
CA ASP A 41 11.05 5.32 -18.74
C ASP A 41 11.00 6.63 -19.56
N THR A 42 10.54 7.74 -18.97
CA THR A 42 10.43 9.05 -19.64
C THR A 42 11.73 9.84 -19.65
N LEU A 43 12.51 9.82 -18.57
CA LEU A 43 13.74 10.58 -18.41
C LEU A 43 15.00 9.72 -18.58
N GLY A 44 14.86 8.48 -19.04
CA GLY A 44 15.89 7.44 -19.02
C GLY A 44 17.29 7.89 -19.38
N ASP A 45 17.48 8.66 -20.45
CA ASP A 45 18.82 9.11 -20.87
C ASP A 45 19.28 10.42 -20.21
N ALA A 46 18.35 11.18 -19.63
CA ALA A 46 18.64 12.41 -18.89
C ALA A 46 18.99 12.16 -17.41
N MET A 47 18.64 10.99 -16.86
CA MET A 47 18.95 10.63 -15.47
C MET A 47 20.38 10.14 -15.29
N THR A 48 21.05 10.66 -14.27
CA THR A 48 22.37 10.16 -13.85
C THR A 48 22.27 8.72 -13.30
N PRO A 49 23.38 7.96 -13.27
CA PRO A 49 23.41 6.63 -12.68
C PRO A 49 22.94 6.60 -11.21
N GLY A 50 23.25 7.64 -10.43
CA GLY A 50 22.81 7.78 -9.05
C GLY A 50 21.30 7.96 -8.92
N GLU A 51 20.70 8.77 -9.78
CA GLU A 51 19.24 8.98 -9.81
C GLU A 51 18.49 7.73 -10.26
N LYS A 52 19.03 6.99 -11.25
CA LYS A 52 18.45 5.70 -11.66
C LYS A 52 18.46 4.68 -10.52
N ALA A 53 19.58 4.57 -9.81
CA ALA A 53 19.72 3.68 -8.66
C ALA A 53 18.77 4.10 -7.52
N GLY A 54 18.73 5.38 -7.18
CA GLY A 54 17.82 5.91 -6.15
C GLY A 54 16.35 5.67 -6.49
N SER A 55 15.96 5.86 -7.75
CA SER A 55 14.61 5.58 -8.22
C SER A 55 14.26 4.09 -8.15
N ALA A 56 15.19 3.19 -8.51
CA ALA A 56 14.99 1.76 -8.38
C ALA A 56 14.83 1.32 -6.91
N VAL A 57 15.61 1.91 -6.00
CA VAL A 57 15.49 1.67 -4.54
C VAL A 57 14.15 2.17 -4.01
N ASN A 58 13.71 3.36 -4.44
CA ASN A 58 12.40 3.89 -4.05
C ASN A 58 11.26 3.00 -4.56
N GLU A 59 11.30 2.56 -5.82
CA GLU A 59 10.31 1.61 -6.34
C GLU A 59 10.28 0.32 -5.51
N ALA A 60 11.44 -0.25 -5.19
CA ALA A 60 11.52 -1.46 -4.38
C ALA A 60 10.95 -1.23 -2.97
N LYS A 61 11.26 -0.09 -2.34
CA LYS A 61 10.72 0.28 -1.03
C LYS A 61 9.20 0.38 -1.05
N GLU A 62 8.63 1.07 -2.03
CA GLU A 62 7.19 1.23 -2.15
C GLU A 62 6.50 -0.12 -2.41
N ARG A 63 7.08 -1.00 -3.24
CA ARG A 63 6.55 -2.37 -3.42
C ARG A 63 6.54 -3.17 -2.12
N VAL A 64 7.63 -3.11 -1.35
CA VAL A 64 7.71 -3.81 -0.05
C VAL A 64 6.69 -3.26 0.95
N GLN A 65 6.45 -1.95 0.95
CA GLN A 65 5.40 -1.35 1.79
C GLN A 65 4.00 -1.81 1.37
N ALA A 66 3.72 -1.85 0.06
CA ALA A 66 2.47 -2.40 -0.45
C ALA A 66 2.26 -3.87 -0.04
N GLU A 67 3.30 -4.71 -0.14
CA GLU A 67 3.24 -6.12 0.30
C GLU A 67 3.05 -6.26 1.81
N TYR A 68 3.70 -5.41 2.59
CA TYR A 68 3.56 -5.39 4.05
C TYR A 68 2.13 -5.02 4.47
N ASP A 69 1.54 -4.00 3.84
CA ASP A 69 0.17 -3.57 4.11
C ASP A 69 -0.84 -4.65 3.70
N LYS A 70 -0.62 -5.29 2.55
CA LYS A 70 -1.41 -6.46 2.13
C LYS A 70 -1.30 -7.61 3.15
N GLY A 71 -0.09 -7.91 3.64
CA GLY A 71 0.13 -8.93 4.65
C GLY A 71 -0.58 -8.62 5.98
N LYS A 72 -0.61 -7.35 6.41
CA LYS A 72 -1.37 -6.92 7.59
C LYS A 72 -2.87 -7.17 7.43
N ARG A 73 -3.42 -6.92 6.24
CA ARG A 73 -4.83 -7.18 5.93
C ARG A 73 -5.13 -8.67 5.97
N ASP A 74 -4.32 -9.49 5.30
CA ASP A 74 -4.47 -10.95 5.30
C ASP A 74 -4.40 -11.55 6.72
N LEU A 75 -3.52 -11.03 7.58
CA LEU A 75 -3.43 -11.45 8.99
C LEU A 75 -4.65 -11.05 9.82
N ARG A 76 -5.29 -9.92 9.50
CA ARG A 76 -6.52 -9.46 10.17
C ARG A 76 -7.73 -10.29 9.73
N ASP A 77 -7.82 -10.63 8.45
CA ASP A 77 -8.92 -11.41 7.89
C ASP A 77 -8.83 -12.90 8.24
N LYS A 78 -7.65 -13.41 8.60
CA LYS A 78 -7.46 -14.78 9.12
C LYS A 78 -7.78 -14.96 10.61
N LYS A 79 -8.05 -13.88 11.35
CA LYS A 79 -8.29 -13.89 12.80
C LYS A 79 -9.78 -13.78 13.11
#